data_AF-A0A7J2LAK8-F1
#
_entry.id   AF-A0A7J2LAK8-F1
#
_cell.length_a   1.000
_cell.length_b   1.000
_cell.length_c   1.000
_cell.angle_alpha   90.00
_cell.angle_beta   90.00
_cell.angle_gamma   90.00
#
_symmetry.space_group_name_H-M   'P 1'
#
loop_
_entity.id
_entity.type
_entity.pdbx_description
1 polymer ?
#
loop_
_entity_poly.entity_id
_entity_poly.type
_entity_poly.pdbx_seq_one_letter_code
_entity_poly.pdbx_strand_id
1 'polypeptide(L)' 'CRGPLYVVDHDFGRFSVGISSRIGISAGKDRLWRFYIKGNRFVSRRG' A
#
# COMPACT_ATOMS: atom_id res chain seq x y z
N CYS A 1 2.70 -28.16 6.90
CA CYS A 1 1.62 -27.21 7.24
C CYS A 1 2.26 -25.93 7.77
N ARG A 2 1.93 -24.74 7.25
CA ARG A 2 2.40 -23.48 7.85
C ARG A 2 1.46 -23.15 9.02
N GLY A 3 2.01 -22.78 10.16
CA GLY A 3 1.25 -22.41 11.36
C GLY A 3 0.38 -21.15 11.16
N PRO A 4 -0.30 -20.67 12.20
CA PRO A 4 -1.18 -19.50 12.11
C PRO A 4 -0.41 -18.22 11.71
N LEU A 5 -1.09 -17.33 10.98
CA LEU A 5 -0.59 -16.02 10.53
C LEU A 5 -1.18 -14.90 11.40
N TYR A 6 -0.34 -13.96 11.82
CA TYR A 6 -0.73 -12.82 12.66
C TYR A 6 -0.23 -11.51 12.07
N VAL A 7 -0.90 -10.40 12.41
CA VAL A 7 -0.41 -9.02 12.18
C VAL A 7 0.09 -8.50 13.52
N VAL A 8 1.32 -7.98 13.55
CA VAL A 8 1.90 -7.36 14.74
C VAL A 8 1.86 -5.86 14.59
N ASP A 9 1.59 -5.17 15.69
CA ASP A 9 1.86 -3.74 15.76
C ASP A 9 3.38 -3.54 15.87
N HIS A 10 3.92 -2.68 15.02
CA HIS A 10 5.34 -2.37 15.00
C HIS A 10 5.47 -0.86 14.92
N ASP A 11 6.35 -0.29 15.75
CA ASP A 11 6.63 1.14 15.75
C ASP A 11 7.28 1.55 14.44
N PHE A 12 6.46 1.85 13.44
CA PHE A 12 6.92 2.46 12.20
C PHE A 12 7.35 3.90 12.51
N GLY A 13 8.62 4.22 12.22
CA GLY A 13 9.09 5.60 12.25
C GLY A 13 8.25 6.51 11.34
N ARG A 14 8.45 7.83 11.42
CA ARG A 14 7.66 8.78 10.59
C ARG A 14 7.81 8.47 9.09
N PHE A 15 6.69 8.25 8.41
CA PHE A 15 6.63 8.08 6.97
C PHE A 15 5.52 8.93 6.34
N SER A 16 5.61 9.12 5.03
CA SER A 16 4.58 9.84 4.26
C SER A 16 3.74 8.86 3.45
N VAL A 17 2.42 9.07 3.46
CA VAL A 17 1.48 8.28 2.65
C VAL A 17 1.29 8.95 1.28
N GLY A 18 1.46 8.16 0.22
CA GLY A 18 1.10 8.52 -1.14
C GLY A 18 -0.29 8.01 -1.48
N ILE A 19 -1.00 8.74 -2.33
CA ILE A 19 -2.32 8.38 -2.85
C ILE A 19 -2.27 8.36 -4.38
N SER A 20 -3.00 7.43 -4.99
CA SER A 20 -3.06 7.27 -6.45
C SER A 20 -4.27 6.44 -6.85
N SER A 21 -4.55 6.33 -8.15
CA SER A 21 -5.54 5.38 -8.66
C SER A 21 -5.10 3.93 -8.42
N ARG A 22 -6.09 3.04 -8.23
CA ARG A 22 -5.82 1.60 -8.09
C ARG A 22 -5.37 1.00 -9.43
N ILE A 23 -4.59 -0.06 -9.31
CA ILE A 23 -3.96 -0.74 -10.45
C ILE A 23 -4.90 -1.86 -10.90
N GLY A 24 -5.10 -2.00 -12.22
CA GLY A 24 -5.85 -3.13 -12.77
C GLY A 24 -7.36 -3.10 -12.57
N ILE A 25 -7.95 -1.95 -12.24
CA ILE A 25 -9.41 -1.79 -12.08
C ILE A 25 -10.06 -1.19 -13.33
N SER A 26 -11.28 -1.63 -13.64
CA SER A 26 -12.09 -1.12 -14.74
C SER A 26 -13.01 0.05 -14.34
N ALA A 27 -13.50 0.06 -13.10
CA ALA A 27 -14.41 1.08 -12.56
C ALA A 27 -13.77 1.88 -11.41
N GLY A 28 -14.06 3.19 -11.33
CA GLY A 28 -13.53 4.10 -10.32
C GLY A 28 -12.05 4.45 -10.53
N LYS A 29 -11.62 4.58 -11.79
CA LYS A 29 -10.22 4.88 -12.18
C LYS A 29 -9.75 6.26 -11.74
N ASP A 30 -10.69 7.17 -11.59
CA ASP A 30 -10.55 8.54 -11.08
C ASP A 30 -10.36 8.59 -9.56
N ARG A 31 -10.73 7.52 -8.84
CA ARG A 31 -10.67 7.50 -7.38
C ARG A 31 -9.28 7.16 -6.88
N LEU A 32 -8.78 7.97 -5.95
CA LEU A 32 -7.45 7.84 -5.34
C LEU A 32 -7.42 6.83 -4.18
N TRP A 33 -7.89 5.61 -4.45
CA TRP A 33 -8.07 4.55 -3.43
C TRP A 33 -6.86 3.62 -3.25
N ARG A 34 -5.70 3.97 -3.81
CA ARG A 34 -4.44 3.25 -3.56
C ARG A 34 -3.55 4.07 -2.64
N PHE A 35 -3.33 3.55 -1.44
CA PHE A 35 -2.43 4.11 -0.43
C PHE A 35 -1.13 3.31 -0.40
N TYR A 36 0.00 4.00 -0.27
CA TYR A 36 1.32 3.38 -0.20
C TYR A 36 2.32 4.27 0.54
N ILE A 37 3.44 3.72 1.00
CA ILE A 37 4.51 4.50 1.64
C ILE A 37 5.35 5.19 0.55
N LYS A 38 5.43 6.52 0.57
CA LYS A 38 6.25 7.29 -0.40
C LYS A 38 7.73 6.92 -0.27
N GLY A 39 8.41 6.78 -1.41
CA GLY A 39 9.84 6.44 -1.46
C GLY A 39 10.19 5.00 -1.08
N ASN A 40 9.21 4.17 -0.70
CA ASN A 40 9.45 2.78 -0.32
C ASN A 40 9.75 1.93 -1.57
N ARG A 41 10.92 1.27 -1.59
CA ARG A 41 11.41 0.43 -2.69
C ARG A 41 10.59 -0.84 -2.92
N PHE A 42 9.78 -1.24 -1.96
CA PHE A 42 8.94 -2.44 -2.01
C PHE A 42 7.54 -2.18 -2.56
N VAL A 43 7.21 -0.94 -2.93
CA VAL A 43 5.92 -0.63 -3.57
C VAL A 43 5.90 -1.19 -4.99
N SER A 44 4.92 -2.05 -5.27
CA SER A 44 4.81 -2.78 -6.55
C SER A 44 4.71 -1.89 -7.79
N ARG A 45 4.04 -0.75 -7.67
CA ARG A 45 4.01 0.28 -8.72
C ARG A 45 4.16 1.65 -8.11
N ARG A 46 5.07 2.43 -8.65
CA ARG A 46 5.25 3.84 -8.26
C ARG A 46 3.98 4.62 -8.63
N GLY A 47 3.63 5.60 -7.80
CA GLY A 47 2.50 6.50 -8.05
C GLY A 47 2.88 7.62 -9.00
#